data_AF-A0A8D9FED0-F1
#
_entry.id   AF-A0A8D9FED0-F1
#
_cell.length_a   1.000
_cell.length_b   1.000
_cell.length_c   1.000
_cell.angle_alpha   90.00
_cell.angle_beta   90.00
_cell.angle_gamma   90.00
#
_symmetry.space_group_name_H-M   'P 1'
#
loop_
_entity.id
_entity.type
_entity.pdbx_description
1 polymer ?
#
loop_
_entity_poly.entity_id
_entity_poly.type
_entity_poly.pdbx_seq_one_letter_code
_entity_poly.pdbx_strand_id
1 'polypeptide(L)'
;KPSLSWTINLGESNLSLYPVSLSMSSLIVCVGERMLSILHENGFLVTAKRVQYVTQCAHAYNNPSPHDPDNFMILIVSDTNTLLLYDKHLTLTWSAALLRTPVGVRLYNTPHQSGLICTLTESSHLELSYLGTEPLLFIPPPPSKLSQSRTIPQLQAHLKQLQQSIADVKSTAGISAEIIPDSNQRPLDY
;
A
#
# COMPACT_ATOMS: atom_id res chain seq x y z
N LYS A 1 37.57 -16.12 -23.28
CA LYS A 1 37.30 -15.71 -21.89
C LYS A 1 36.35 -14.52 -21.96
N PRO A 2 35.13 -14.58 -21.40
CA PRO A 2 34.30 -13.39 -21.30
C PRO A 2 35.04 -12.36 -20.42
N SER A 3 35.36 -11.21 -21.00
CA SER A 3 35.90 -10.06 -20.28
C SER A 3 34.78 -9.37 -19.50
N LEU A 4 35.10 -8.79 -18.33
CA LEU A 4 34.15 -7.98 -17.58
C LEU A 4 33.77 -6.74 -18.42
N SER A 5 32.49 -6.63 -18.79
CA SER A 5 32.00 -5.49 -19.59
C SER A 5 31.78 -4.24 -18.74
N TRP A 6 31.19 -4.39 -17.54
CA TRP A 6 30.95 -3.29 -16.60
C TRP A 6 30.65 -3.81 -15.19
N THR A 7 30.70 -2.93 -14.19
CA THR A 7 30.31 -3.20 -12.79
C THR A 7 29.76 -1.93 -12.17
N ILE A 8 28.70 -2.07 -11.37
CA ILE A 8 28.09 -0.97 -10.62
C ILE A 8 27.81 -1.42 -9.19
N ASN A 9 27.98 -0.51 -8.22
CA ASN A 9 27.64 -0.75 -6.83
C ASN A 9 26.34 0.00 -6.49
N LEU A 10 25.30 -0.75 -6.14
CA LEU A 10 23.99 -0.20 -5.74
C LEU A 10 23.87 0.04 -4.23
N GLY A 11 24.85 -0.39 -3.43
CA GLY A 11 24.89 -0.15 -1.99
C GLY A 11 23.90 -0.97 -1.15
N GLU A 12 23.22 -1.96 -1.74
CA GLU A 12 22.30 -2.87 -1.03
C GLU A 12 22.72 -4.33 -1.18
N SER A 13 22.40 -5.14 -0.17
CA SER A 13 22.45 -6.60 -0.20
C SER A 13 21.13 -7.19 -0.74
N ASN A 14 21.17 -8.45 -1.19
CA ASN A 14 19.97 -9.22 -1.60
C ASN A 14 19.13 -8.59 -2.73
N LEU A 15 19.80 -8.23 -3.83
CA LEU A 15 19.14 -7.67 -5.00
C LEU A 15 18.42 -8.74 -5.82
N SER A 16 17.15 -8.51 -6.13
CA SER A 16 16.40 -9.24 -7.14
C SER A 16 16.48 -8.49 -8.48
N LEU A 17 16.87 -9.20 -9.53
CA LEU A 17 17.06 -8.64 -10.87
C LEU A 17 15.96 -9.13 -11.82
N TYR A 18 15.30 -8.19 -12.49
CA TYR A 18 14.26 -8.49 -13.47
C TYR A 18 14.62 -7.82 -14.80
N PRO A 19 15.01 -8.59 -15.82
CA PRO A 19 15.21 -8.05 -17.16
C PRO A 19 13.85 -7.66 -17.75
N VAL A 20 13.80 -6.49 -18.36
CA VAL A 20 12.63 -5.98 -19.08
C VAL A 20 13.08 -5.65 -20.50
N SER A 21 12.42 -6.23 -21.49
CA SER A 21 12.72 -6.00 -22.90
C SER A 21 11.93 -4.81 -23.41
N LEU A 22 12.61 -3.84 -24.01
CA LEU A 22 11.98 -2.75 -24.77
C LEU A 22 12.16 -3.03 -26.27
N SER A 23 11.52 -2.23 -27.11
CA SER A 23 11.56 -2.40 -28.57
C SER A 23 12.97 -2.25 -29.16
N MET A 24 13.79 -1.36 -28.58
CA MET A 24 15.12 -1.00 -29.11
C MET A 24 16.28 -1.28 -28.13
N SER A 25 16.00 -1.60 -26.88
CA SER A 25 17.01 -1.86 -25.84
C SER A 25 16.46 -2.73 -24.72
N SER A 26 17.33 -3.18 -23.81
CA SER A 26 16.91 -3.86 -22.58
C SER A 26 17.24 -3.03 -21.34
N LEU A 27 16.33 -3.12 -20.36
CA LEU A 27 16.54 -2.57 -19.03
C LEU A 27 16.60 -3.71 -18.00
N ILE A 28 17.26 -3.44 -16.88
CA ILE A 28 17.34 -4.34 -15.74
C ILE A 28 16.74 -3.61 -14.55
N VAL A 29 15.57 -4.05 -14.11
CA VAL A 29 14.96 -3.57 -12.87
C VAL A 29 15.64 -4.30 -11.71
N CYS A 30 16.25 -3.53 -10.83
CA CYS A 30 16.95 -4.01 -9.65
C CYS A 30 16.12 -3.61 -8.42
N VAL A 31 15.65 -4.62 -7.69
CA VAL A 31 14.85 -4.45 -6.48
C VAL A 31 15.67 -4.95 -5.30
N GLY A 32 16.10 -4.04 -4.45
CA GLY A 32 16.73 -4.36 -3.17
C GLY A 32 15.74 -4.26 -2.01
N GLU A 33 16.26 -4.32 -0.79
CA GLU A 33 15.45 -4.28 0.44
C GLU A 33 14.80 -2.91 0.66
N ARG A 34 15.51 -1.81 0.31
CA ARG A 34 15.04 -0.43 0.52
C ARG A 34 15.30 0.49 -0.67
N MET A 35 15.79 -0.05 -1.79
CA MET A 35 16.08 0.70 -3.00
C MET A 35 15.53 0.00 -4.24
N LEU A 36 14.83 0.77 -5.06
CA LEU A 36 14.44 0.40 -6.41
C LEU A 36 15.36 1.13 -7.38
N SER A 37 15.90 0.43 -8.36
CA SER A 37 16.72 1.05 -9.39
C SER A 37 16.49 0.39 -10.75
N ILE A 38 16.70 1.17 -11.79
CA ILE A 38 16.58 0.72 -13.18
C ILE A 38 17.90 0.99 -13.85
N LEU A 39 18.52 -0.07 -14.36
CA LEU A 39 19.77 -0.01 -15.10
C LEU A 39 19.49 -0.22 -16.58
N HIS A 40 20.25 0.46 -17.41
CA HIS A 40 20.35 0.13 -18.83
C HIS A 40 21.31 -1.05 -19.02
N GLU A 41 21.18 -1.80 -20.11
CA GLU A 41 22.03 -2.97 -20.44
C GLU A 41 23.55 -2.67 -20.49
N ASN A 42 23.92 -1.39 -20.67
CA ASN A 42 25.30 -0.92 -20.65
C ASN A 42 25.84 -0.61 -19.23
N GLY A 43 25.04 -0.82 -18.19
CA GLY A 43 25.39 -0.55 -16.79
C GLY A 43 25.12 0.89 -16.33
N PHE A 44 24.52 1.74 -17.17
CA PHE A 44 24.13 3.10 -16.78
C PHE A 44 22.89 3.08 -15.87
N LEU A 45 22.94 3.81 -14.76
CA LEU A 45 21.81 3.97 -13.86
C LEU A 45 20.82 4.98 -14.44
N VAL A 46 19.65 4.49 -14.86
CA VAL A 46 18.59 5.32 -15.45
C VAL A 46 17.86 6.10 -14.36
N THR A 47 17.40 5.41 -13.32
CA THR A 47 16.71 6.02 -12.19
C THR A 47 16.86 5.15 -10.96
N ALA A 48 16.77 5.78 -9.79
CA ALA A 48 16.74 5.10 -8.51
C ALA A 48 15.80 5.81 -7.53
N LYS A 49 15.14 5.02 -6.70
CA LYS A 49 14.22 5.48 -5.68
C LYS A 49 14.43 4.68 -4.40
N ARG A 50 14.70 5.41 -3.31
CA ARG A 50 14.66 4.84 -1.97
C ARG A 50 13.21 4.72 -1.52
N VAL A 51 12.82 3.55 -1.03
CA VAL A 51 11.47 3.28 -0.51
C VAL A 51 11.45 3.37 1.02
N GLN A 52 10.27 3.63 1.58
CA GLN A 52 10.07 3.82 3.04
C GLN A 52 9.59 2.56 3.76
N TYR A 53 9.61 1.42 3.07
CA TYR A 53 9.22 0.10 3.58
C TYR A 53 10.30 -0.90 3.20
N VAL A 54 10.25 -2.12 3.76
CA VAL A 54 11.15 -3.21 3.37
C VAL A 54 10.46 -4.05 2.30
N THR A 55 11.15 -4.29 1.18
CA THR A 55 10.65 -5.19 0.13
C THR A 55 10.86 -6.65 0.52
N GLN A 56 9.76 -7.44 0.54
CA GLN A 56 9.80 -8.87 0.80
C GLN A 56 9.95 -9.70 -0.48
N CYS A 57 9.08 -9.45 -1.45
CA CYS A 57 9.16 -10.06 -2.76
C CYS A 57 8.70 -9.06 -3.83
N ALA A 58 9.12 -9.31 -5.07
CA ALA A 58 8.82 -8.42 -6.18
C ALA A 58 8.70 -9.19 -7.49
N HIS A 59 8.17 -8.53 -8.51
CA HIS A 59 8.13 -9.04 -9.87
C HIS A 59 8.00 -7.86 -10.84
N ALA A 60 8.92 -7.72 -11.79
CA ALA A 60 8.74 -6.79 -12.91
C ALA A 60 8.27 -7.53 -14.16
N TYR A 61 7.38 -6.90 -14.94
CA TYR A 61 6.83 -7.49 -16.15
C TYR A 61 6.57 -6.41 -17.21
N ASN A 62 6.70 -6.81 -18.47
CA ASN A 62 6.31 -6.00 -19.62
C ASN A 62 4.78 -5.85 -19.67
N ASN A 63 4.29 -4.63 -19.82
CA ASN A 63 2.88 -4.30 -19.93
C ASN A 63 2.65 -3.33 -21.10
N PRO A 64 2.89 -3.78 -22.36
CA PRO A 64 2.77 -2.93 -23.53
C PRO A 64 1.33 -2.42 -23.67
N SER A 65 1.19 -1.11 -23.89
CA SER A 65 -0.08 -0.44 -24.15
C SER A 65 -0.09 0.10 -25.58
N PRO A 66 -1.26 0.25 -26.24
CA PRO A 66 -1.34 0.85 -27.58
C PRO A 66 -0.68 2.24 -27.67
N HIS A 67 -0.62 2.98 -26.56
CA HIS A 67 0.00 4.30 -26.48
C HIS A 67 1.47 4.25 -26.05
N ASP A 68 1.95 3.12 -25.52
CA ASP A 68 3.29 2.95 -24.98
C ASP A 68 3.74 1.48 -25.07
N PRO A 69 4.40 1.08 -26.17
CA PRO A 69 4.82 -0.31 -26.39
C PRO A 69 5.93 -0.75 -25.45
N ASP A 70 6.69 0.21 -24.91
CA ASP A 70 7.85 -0.03 -24.03
C ASP A 70 7.47 0.10 -22.54
N ASN A 71 6.18 0.03 -22.23
CA ASN A 71 5.69 0.11 -20.86
C ASN A 71 5.95 -1.20 -20.10
N PHE A 72 6.35 -1.05 -18.84
CA PHE A 72 6.50 -2.14 -17.89
C PHE A 72 6.10 -1.67 -16.51
N MET A 73 5.80 -2.62 -15.65
CA MET A 73 5.37 -2.36 -14.29
C MET A 73 6.13 -3.24 -13.32
N ILE A 74 6.19 -2.80 -12.08
CA ILE A 74 6.92 -3.45 -11.00
C ILE A 74 5.95 -3.70 -9.86
N LEU A 75 5.68 -4.97 -9.56
CA LEU A 75 4.94 -5.42 -8.39
C LEU A 75 5.91 -5.59 -7.24
N ILE A 76 5.56 -5.04 -6.08
CA ILE A 76 6.35 -5.13 -4.85
C ILE A 76 5.41 -5.47 -3.71
N VAL A 77 5.86 -6.35 -2.84
CA VAL A 77 5.20 -6.64 -1.56
C VAL A 77 6.06 -6.06 -0.44
N SER A 78 5.47 -5.23 0.41
CA SER A 78 6.12 -4.68 1.60
C SER A 78 6.09 -5.65 2.80
N ASP A 79 6.94 -5.38 3.79
CA ASP A 79 6.91 -5.94 5.15
C ASP A 79 5.57 -5.72 5.88
N THR A 80 4.79 -4.72 5.46
CA THR A 80 3.46 -4.42 5.99
C THR A 80 2.31 -5.16 5.30
N ASN A 81 2.61 -6.18 4.48
CA ASN A 81 1.63 -6.94 3.69
C ASN A 81 0.84 -6.06 2.70
N THR A 82 1.47 -5.04 2.14
CA THR A 82 0.86 -4.22 1.10
C THR A 82 1.45 -4.60 -0.25
N LEU A 83 0.58 -4.90 -1.20
CA LEU A 83 0.95 -5.01 -2.60
C LEU A 83 0.99 -3.62 -3.23
N LEU A 84 2.10 -3.29 -3.88
CA LEU A 84 2.41 -2.00 -4.45
C LEU A 84 2.74 -2.18 -5.93
N LEU A 85 2.13 -1.35 -6.77
CA LEU A 85 2.40 -1.33 -8.21
C LEU A 85 3.11 -0.03 -8.57
N TYR A 86 4.31 -0.15 -9.14
CA TYR A 86 5.09 0.95 -9.65
C TYR A 86 5.09 0.96 -11.16
N ASP A 87 5.06 2.15 -11.75
CA ASP A 87 5.27 2.35 -13.18
C ASP A 87 6.77 2.36 -13.56
N LYS A 88 7.03 2.50 -14.87
CA LYS A 88 8.38 2.62 -15.43
C LYS A 88 9.21 3.80 -14.88
N HIS A 89 8.57 4.80 -14.26
CA HIS A 89 9.20 5.96 -13.66
C HIS A 89 9.41 5.81 -12.14
N LEU A 90 9.18 4.62 -11.58
CA LEU A 90 9.22 4.35 -10.13
C LEU A 90 8.18 5.17 -9.36
N THR A 91 7.07 5.56 -10.00
CA THR A 91 5.92 6.19 -9.36
C THR A 91 4.93 5.12 -8.90
N LEU A 92 4.46 5.24 -7.65
CA LEU A 92 3.44 4.33 -7.13
C LEU A 92 2.10 4.65 -7.79
N THR A 93 1.56 3.72 -8.56
CA THR A 93 0.30 3.91 -9.29
C THR A 93 -0.89 3.24 -8.61
N TRP A 94 -0.64 2.16 -7.87
CA TRP A 94 -1.70 1.43 -7.17
C TRP A 94 -1.16 0.73 -5.93
N SER A 95 -2.03 0.54 -4.93
CA SER A 95 -1.71 -0.21 -3.72
C SER A 95 -2.94 -0.90 -3.15
N ALA A 96 -2.77 -2.10 -2.59
CA ALA A 96 -3.79 -2.73 -1.75
C ALA A 96 -3.18 -3.56 -0.64
N ALA A 97 -3.94 -3.72 0.45
CA ALA A 97 -3.58 -4.62 1.53
C ALA A 97 -3.79 -6.08 1.12
N LEU A 98 -2.85 -6.94 1.49
CA LEU A 98 -2.95 -8.39 1.38
C LEU A 98 -3.36 -8.98 2.73
N LEU A 99 -4.17 -10.04 2.71
CA LEU A 99 -4.60 -10.73 3.92
C LEU A 99 -3.47 -11.51 4.60
N ARG A 100 -2.47 -11.92 3.82
CA ARG A 100 -1.34 -12.74 4.25
C ARG A 100 -0.05 -12.24 3.61
N THR A 101 1.07 -12.52 4.26
CA THR A 101 2.42 -12.20 3.79
C THR A 101 2.89 -13.19 2.72
N PRO A 102 3.03 -12.80 1.45
CA PRO A 102 3.56 -13.68 0.43
C PRO A 102 5.09 -13.67 0.43
N VAL A 103 5.67 -14.85 0.21
CA VAL A 103 7.10 -15.06 -0.06
C VAL A 103 7.43 -14.91 -1.55
N GLY A 104 6.42 -14.98 -2.41
CA GLY A 104 6.58 -14.80 -3.85
C GLY A 104 5.35 -14.18 -4.49
N VAL A 105 5.58 -13.34 -5.49
CA VAL A 105 4.55 -12.73 -6.32
C VAL A 105 4.90 -12.91 -7.78
N ARG A 106 3.91 -13.24 -8.62
CA ARG A 106 4.05 -13.27 -10.08
C ARG A 106 2.74 -12.90 -10.75
N LEU A 107 2.81 -12.60 -12.04
CA LEU A 107 1.62 -12.61 -12.87
C LEU A 107 1.36 -13.98 -13.48
N TYR A 108 0.08 -14.30 -13.56
CA TYR A 108 -0.44 -15.47 -14.23
C TYR A 108 -1.46 -15.05 -15.28
N ASN A 109 -1.29 -15.56 -16.49
CA ASN A 109 -2.20 -15.33 -17.59
C ASN A 109 -2.92 -16.64 -17.91
N THR A 110 -4.25 -16.59 -17.86
CA THR A 110 -5.12 -17.67 -18.33
C THR A 110 -5.61 -17.35 -19.74
N PRO A 111 -6.10 -18.35 -20.51
CA PRO A 111 -6.66 -18.11 -21.83
C PRO A 111 -7.83 -17.12 -21.84
N HIS A 112 -8.53 -16.99 -20.71
CA HIS A 112 -9.74 -16.15 -20.57
C HIS A 112 -9.47 -14.83 -19.86
N GLN A 113 -8.41 -14.74 -19.05
CA GLN A 113 -8.09 -13.58 -18.23
C GLN A 113 -6.57 -13.45 -18.06
N SER A 114 -6.04 -12.31 -18.50
CA SER A 114 -4.64 -11.94 -18.32
C SER A 114 -4.47 -10.97 -17.14
N GLY A 115 -3.28 -10.96 -16.54
CA GLY A 115 -2.94 -10.05 -15.46
C GLY A 115 -3.44 -10.47 -14.08
N LEU A 116 -3.66 -11.77 -13.84
CA LEU A 116 -3.95 -12.25 -12.49
C LEU A 116 -2.67 -12.18 -11.66
N ILE A 117 -2.77 -11.59 -10.47
CA ILE A 117 -1.69 -11.55 -9.51
C ILE A 117 -1.73 -12.85 -8.71
N CYS A 118 -0.65 -13.60 -8.79
CA CYS A 118 -0.46 -14.83 -8.06
C CYS A 118 0.48 -14.59 -6.89
N THR A 119 -0.01 -14.83 -5.68
CA THR A 119 0.77 -14.73 -4.45
C THR A 119 0.93 -16.10 -3.81
N LEU A 120 2.15 -16.42 -3.40
CA LEU A 120 2.49 -17.65 -2.68
C LEU A 120 3.00 -17.29 -1.29
N THR A 121 2.47 -17.96 -0.27
CA THR A 121 2.87 -17.81 1.13
C THR A 121 3.76 -18.97 1.59
N GLU A 122 4.51 -18.78 2.68
CA GLU A 122 5.34 -19.84 3.28
C GLU A 122 4.49 -21.04 3.75
N SER A 123 3.27 -20.77 4.22
CA SER A 123 2.26 -21.77 4.61
C SER A 123 1.65 -22.56 3.43
N SER A 124 2.24 -22.48 2.23
CA SER A 124 1.76 -23.16 1.01
C SER A 124 0.34 -22.74 0.57
N HIS A 125 -0.13 -21.56 0.97
CA HIS A 125 -1.32 -20.96 0.39
C HIS A 125 -0.96 -20.21 -0.88
N LEU A 126 -1.63 -20.58 -1.98
CA LEU A 126 -1.59 -19.92 -3.28
C LEU A 126 -2.89 -19.15 -3.48
N GLU A 127 -2.79 -17.85 -3.74
CA GLU A 127 -3.95 -16.98 -3.99
C GLU A 127 -3.82 -16.32 -5.36
N LEU A 128 -4.95 -16.22 -6.07
CA LEU A 128 -5.07 -15.50 -7.34
C LEU A 128 -6.00 -14.32 -7.12
N SER A 129 -5.49 -13.11 -7.32
CA SER A 129 -6.22 -11.86 -7.17
C SER A 129 -6.12 -11.02 -8.45
N TYR A 130 -7.00 -10.04 -8.58
CA TYR A 130 -6.98 -9.06 -9.65
C TYR A 130 -6.87 -7.65 -9.05
N LEU A 131 -6.39 -6.69 -9.85
CA LEU A 131 -6.35 -5.29 -9.43
C LEU A 131 -7.78 -4.78 -9.25
N GLY A 132 -8.14 -4.46 -8.00
CA GLY A 132 -9.43 -3.87 -7.69
C GLY A 132 -9.61 -2.54 -8.43
N THR A 133 -10.66 -2.44 -9.24
CA THR A 133 -11.01 -1.23 -10.00
C THR A 133 -12.07 -0.37 -9.32
N GLU A 134 -12.73 -0.89 -8.29
CA GLU A 134 -13.84 -0.22 -7.62
C GLU A 134 -13.34 0.40 -6.30
N PRO A 135 -13.37 1.74 -6.17
CA PRO A 135 -13.13 2.35 -4.88
C PRO A 135 -14.25 1.93 -3.93
N LEU A 136 -13.89 1.37 -2.77
CA LEU A 136 -14.86 1.14 -1.70
C LEU A 136 -15.31 2.51 -1.17
N LEU A 137 -16.34 3.07 -1.79
CA LEU A 137 -17.05 4.21 -1.22
C LEU A 137 -17.71 3.70 0.05
N PHE A 138 -17.17 4.08 1.21
CA PHE A 138 -17.85 3.86 2.48
C PHE A 138 -19.10 4.74 2.49
N ILE A 139 -20.21 4.17 2.02
CA ILE A 139 -21.53 4.73 2.23
C ILE A 139 -22.00 4.12 3.54
N PRO A 140 -22.09 4.90 4.63
CA PRO A 140 -22.64 4.38 5.88
C PRO A 140 -24.02 3.79 5.57
N PRO A 141 -24.34 2.59 6.08
CA PRO A 141 -25.65 2.00 5.84
C PRO A 141 -26.72 3.03 6.25
N PRO A 142 -27.78 3.19 5.44
CA PRO A 142 -28.84 4.12 5.79
C PRO A 142 -29.34 3.78 7.19
N PRO A 143 -29.59 4.77 8.06
CA PRO A 143 -29.95 4.50 9.45
C PRO A 143 -31.16 3.57 9.47
N SER A 144 -30.94 2.32 9.85
CA SER A 144 -32.01 1.33 9.93
C SER A 144 -33.01 1.77 11.00
N LYS A 145 -34.29 1.42 10.85
CA LYS A 145 -35.32 1.68 11.88
C LYS A 145 -34.98 1.06 13.25
N LEU A 146 -34.06 0.10 13.31
CA LEU A 146 -33.53 -0.49 14.56
C LEU A 146 -32.54 0.45 15.29
N SER A 147 -31.79 1.27 14.57
CA SER A 147 -30.96 2.35 15.15
C SER A 147 -31.79 3.52 15.71
N GLN A 148 -33.10 3.59 15.40
CA GLN A 148 -34.04 4.53 16.01
C GLN A 148 -34.68 4.03 17.31
N SER A 149 -34.33 2.84 17.81
CA SER A 149 -34.90 2.29 19.06
C SER A 149 -34.50 3.07 20.32
N ARG A 150 -33.63 4.08 20.22
CA ARG A 150 -33.51 5.12 21.23
C ARG A 150 -34.03 6.41 20.64
N THR A 151 -35.25 6.79 21.03
CA THR A 151 -35.81 8.09 20.68
C THR A 151 -34.85 9.17 21.20
N ILE A 152 -34.51 10.17 20.40
CA ILE A 152 -33.64 11.32 20.79
C ILE A 152 -33.88 11.83 22.24
N PRO A 153 -35.13 11.98 22.73
CA PRO A 153 -35.39 12.34 24.13
C PRO A 153 -34.85 11.38 25.18
N GLN A 154 -34.84 10.06 24.93
CA GLN A 154 -34.28 9.07 25.86
C GLN A 154 -32.75 9.19 25.94
N LEU A 155 -32.09 9.46 24.81
CA LEU A 155 -30.65 9.74 24.77
C LEU A 155 -30.32 11.03 25.52
N GLN A 156 -31.13 12.08 25.37
CA GLN A 156 -30.94 13.34 26.11
C GLN A 156 -31.15 13.18 27.62
N ALA A 157 -32.15 12.40 28.04
CA ALA A 157 -32.38 12.11 29.46
C ALA A 157 -31.20 11.33 30.06
N HIS A 158 -30.70 10.32 29.36
CA HIS A 158 -29.57 9.53 29.81
C HIS A 158 -28.27 10.37 29.85
N LEU A 159 -28.04 11.25 28.86
CA LEU A 159 -26.91 12.17 28.88
C LEU A 159 -26.96 13.13 30.07
N LYS A 160 -28.14 13.68 30.40
CA LYS A 160 -28.31 14.55 31.59
C LYS A 160 -28.02 13.79 32.88
N GLN A 161 -28.51 12.56 32.99
CA GLN A 161 -28.26 11.71 34.16
C GLN A 161 -26.76 11.39 34.31
N LEU A 162 -26.09 11.03 33.22
CA LEU A 162 -24.65 10.78 33.23
C LEU A 162 -23.87 12.05 33.61
N GLN A 163 -24.22 13.21 33.06
CA GLN A 163 -23.61 14.49 33.41
C GLN A 163 -23.79 14.85 34.88
N GLN A 164 -24.97 14.61 35.46
CA GLN A 164 -25.22 14.80 36.89
C GLN A 164 -24.35 13.87 37.72
N SER A 165 -24.28 12.58 37.39
CA SER A 165 -23.41 11.64 38.10
C SER A 165 -21.93 12.02 38.01
N ILE A 166 -21.47 12.56 36.88
CA ILE A 166 -20.10 13.06 36.70
C ILE A 166 -19.87 14.32 37.57
N ALA A 167 -20.86 15.22 37.66
CA ALA A 167 -20.77 16.42 38.48
C ALA A 167 -20.76 16.09 39.99
N ASP A 168 -21.59 15.13 40.41
CA ASP A 168 -21.67 14.65 41.78
C ASP A 168 -20.38 13.91 42.19
N VAL A 169 -19.79 13.13 41.29
CA VAL A 169 -18.48 12.50 41.53
C VAL A 169 -17.36 13.55 41.58
N LYS A 170 -17.41 14.60 40.73
CA LYS A 170 -16.46 15.72 40.80
C LYS A 170 -16.56 16.49 42.13
N SER A 171 -17.77 16.71 42.65
CA SER A 171 -17.98 17.41 43.92
C SER A 171 -17.65 16.55 45.14
N THR A 172 -17.91 15.25 45.07
CA THR A 172 -17.69 14.30 46.18
C THR A 172 -16.24 13.83 46.28
N ALA A 173 -15.52 13.73 45.15
CA ALA A 173 -14.15 13.22 45.14
C ALA A 173 -13.09 14.29 45.44
N GLY A 174 -13.39 15.59 45.35
CA GLY A 174 -12.38 16.65 45.58
C GLY A 174 -11.11 16.46 44.74
N ILE A 175 -11.21 15.80 43.58
CA ILE A 175 -10.07 15.55 42.71
C ILE A 175 -9.94 16.76 41.78
N SER A 176 -8.94 17.59 42.07
CA SER A 176 -8.35 18.52 41.13
C SER A 176 -7.76 17.73 39.95
N ALA A 177 -8.58 17.49 38.93
CA ALA A 177 -8.09 17.10 37.61
C ALA A 177 -7.95 18.38 36.79
N GLU A 178 -6.79 19.01 36.94
CA GLU A 178 -6.23 19.86 35.90
C GLU A 178 -6.08 18.99 34.63
N ILE A 179 -6.29 19.61 33.47
CA ILE A 179 -5.99 19.13 32.11
C ILE A 179 -7.09 18.30 31.40
N ILE A 180 -8.05 19.01 30.77
CA ILE A 180 -8.43 18.77 29.37
C ILE A 180 -8.63 20.17 28.74
N PRO A 181 -7.77 20.64 27.83
CA PRO A 181 -8.03 21.87 27.11
C PRO A 181 -9.13 21.64 26.06
N ASP A 182 -10.04 22.61 25.96
CA ASP A 182 -11.09 22.69 24.95
C ASP A 182 -10.51 22.54 23.53
N SER A 183 -10.80 21.43 22.87
CA SER A 183 -10.56 21.25 21.45
C SER A 183 -11.67 21.92 20.62
N ASN A 184 -11.93 23.21 20.88
CA ASN A 184 -12.92 24.01 20.14
C ASN A 184 -12.43 25.45 19.85
N GLN A 185 -11.15 25.61 19.55
CA GLN A 185 -10.68 26.77 18.79
C GLN A 185 -10.21 26.31 17.41
N ARG A 186 -11.09 26.43 16.42
CA ARG A 186 -10.65 26.65 15.04
C ARG A 186 -10.23 28.11 14.94
N PRO A 187 -9.00 28.45 14.54
CA PRO A 187 -8.74 29.75 13.95
C PRO A 187 -9.28 29.69 12.52
N LEU A 188 -10.26 30.55 12.22
CA LEU A 188 -10.34 31.15 10.90
C LEU A 188 -9.12 32.05 10.80
N ASP A 189 -8.30 31.89 9.76
CA ASP A 189 -7.61 33.01 9.08
C ASP A 189 -6.81 32.53 7.85
N TYR A 190 -7.11 33.22 6.73
CA TYR A 190 -6.46 33.38 5.42
C TYR A 190 -6.26 32.18 4.47
#